data_AF-A0A310SRV7-F1
#
_entry.id   AF-A0A310SRV7-F1
#
_cell.length_a   1.000
_cell.length_b   1.000
_cell.length_c   1.000
_cell.angle_alpha   90.00
_cell.angle_beta   90.00
_cell.angle_gamma   90.00
#
_symmetry.space_group_name_H-M   'P 1'
#
loop_
_entity.id
_entity.type
_entity.pdbx_description
1 polymer ?
#
loop_
_entity_poly.entity_id
_entity_poly.type
_entity_poly.pdbx_seq_one_letter_code
_entity_poly.pdbx_strand_id
1 'polypeptide(L)'
;YDLKKPDAHMMQQKNDILPFEDVTHIEKLSAKYNASLFMIALHNKKRPHNLVMGRLYEHTLLDMVEFGIENYKGLKSFKVQKISKGIKPLLVFNGELFENNHEFNRIQNLLVDMFQRDQAEKIRLQGLEHVLSFTAVENKILLRSYRILLKKSDCKIPRIELDEIGPRADLICRRTKLASDDLFKQACKKPKQLKVKKKKNISMDNLGTTFGRIHIGAQNINNIQTRKMKGLKKTIAEKKAGIKRKNIENNNNTKRSKAGS
;
A
#
# COMPACT_ATOMS: atom_id res chain seq x y z
N TYR A 1 13.70 -19.67 9.02
CA TYR A 1 14.57 -19.25 10.13
C TYR A 1 15.71 -18.38 9.66
N ASP A 2 16.67 -18.89 8.87
CA ASP A 2 17.86 -18.10 8.49
C ASP A 2 17.55 -16.77 7.79
N LEU A 3 16.53 -16.74 6.92
CA LEU A 3 16.09 -15.50 6.25
C LEU A 3 15.50 -14.45 7.20
N LYS A 4 14.94 -14.87 8.34
CA LYS A 4 14.27 -13.98 9.31
C LYS A 4 15.15 -13.66 10.52
N LYS A 5 16.36 -14.21 10.62
CA LYS A 5 17.33 -13.81 11.66
C LYS A 5 17.59 -12.29 11.57
N PRO A 6 17.73 -11.58 12.71
CA PRO A 6 17.67 -12.08 14.09
C PRO A 6 16.25 -12.21 14.67
N ASP A 7 15.22 -11.70 14.00
CA ASP A 7 13.85 -11.52 14.49
C ASP A 7 13.00 -12.80 14.52
N ALA A 8 13.66 -13.96 14.62
CA ALA A 8 13.00 -15.25 14.68
C ALA A 8 13.60 -16.10 15.79
N HIS A 9 12.73 -16.80 16.51
CA HIS A 9 13.10 -17.79 17.51
C HIS A 9 12.63 -19.17 17.06
N MET A 10 13.54 -20.14 16.96
CA MET A 10 13.20 -21.52 16.59
C MET A 10 13.10 -22.38 17.84
N MET A 11 11.96 -23.05 18.02
CA MET A 11 11.80 -24.03 19.10
C MET A 11 12.46 -25.36 18.70
N GLN A 12 13.17 -25.97 19.65
CA GLN A 12 13.82 -27.28 19.43
C GLN A 12 12.91 -28.46 19.80
N GLN A 13 11.99 -28.26 20.74
CA GLN A 13 11.08 -29.29 21.21
C GLN A 13 9.97 -29.54 20.17
N LYS A 14 9.62 -30.82 20.01
CA LYS A 14 8.45 -31.22 19.24
C LYS A 14 7.22 -31.02 20.13
N ASN A 15 6.36 -30.08 19.75
CA ASN A 15 5.09 -29.85 20.42
C ASN A 15 3.99 -30.54 19.62
N ASP A 16 3.11 -31.27 20.30
CA ASP A 16 1.93 -31.85 19.67
C ASP A 16 0.85 -30.79 19.58
N ILE A 17 0.81 -30.09 18.44
CA ILE A 17 -0.11 -28.98 18.19
C ILE A 17 -0.85 -29.29 16.89
N LEU A 18 -2.18 -29.18 16.95
CA LEU A 18 -3.07 -29.29 15.80
C LEU A 18 -3.71 -27.92 15.54
N PRO A 19 -3.09 -27.05 14.72
CA PRO A 19 -3.44 -25.63 14.63
C PRO A 19 -4.89 -25.34 14.20
N PHE A 20 -5.51 -26.28 13.47
CA PHE A 20 -6.89 -26.13 12.99
C PHE A 20 -7.94 -26.70 13.95
N GLU A 21 -7.53 -27.49 14.94
CA GLU A 21 -8.43 -28.07 15.95
C GLU A 21 -8.40 -27.24 17.24
N ASP A 22 -7.19 -26.95 17.74
CA ASP A 22 -6.98 -26.13 18.94
C ASP A 22 -5.88 -25.09 18.72
N VAL A 23 -6.24 -23.82 18.96
CA VAL A 23 -5.36 -22.66 18.78
C VAL A 23 -4.80 -22.15 20.11
N THR A 24 -5.36 -22.56 21.25
CA THR A 24 -5.02 -22.01 22.56
C THR A 24 -3.54 -22.17 22.91
N HIS A 25 -2.92 -23.26 22.48
CA HIS A 25 -1.48 -23.50 22.63
C HIS A 25 -0.63 -22.47 21.87
N ILE A 26 -1.04 -22.10 20.65
CA ILE A 26 -0.35 -21.10 19.83
C ILE A 26 -0.46 -19.71 20.46
N GLU A 27 -1.64 -19.36 20.98
CA GLU A 27 -1.90 -18.09 21.67
C GLU A 27 -1.06 -17.97 22.96
N LYS A 28 -1.00 -19.03 23.77
CA LYS A 28 -0.14 -19.09 24.97
C LYS A 28 1.35 -18.94 24.62
N LEU A 29 1.81 -19.59 23.54
CA LEU A 29 3.19 -19.46 23.07
C LEU A 29 3.48 -18.05 22.54
N SER A 30 2.54 -17.46 21.82
CA SER A 30 2.63 -16.08 21.34
C SER A 30 2.78 -15.10 22.51
N ALA A 31 1.96 -15.23 23.54
CA ALA A 31 2.04 -14.40 24.74
C ALA A 31 3.37 -14.60 25.49
N LYS A 32 3.82 -15.86 25.63
CA LYS A 32 5.07 -16.20 26.33
C LYS A 32 6.31 -15.64 25.64
N TYR A 33 6.38 -15.73 24.31
CA TYR A 33 7.54 -15.29 23.52
C TYR A 33 7.37 -13.89 22.92
N ASN A 34 6.26 -13.22 23.20
CA ASN A 34 5.87 -11.94 22.61
C ASN A 34 6.02 -11.94 21.07
N ALA A 35 5.51 -12.97 20.41
CA ALA A 35 5.64 -13.18 18.98
C ALA A 35 4.27 -13.07 18.28
N SER A 36 4.11 -12.11 17.38
CA SER A 36 2.88 -11.91 16.61
C SER A 36 2.75 -12.81 15.39
N LEU A 37 3.85 -13.43 14.95
CA LEU A 37 3.92 -14.28 13.77
C LEU A 37 4.37 -15.67 14.16
N PHE A 38 3.80 -16.70 13.54
CA PHE A 38 4.19 -18.08 13.78
C PHE A 38 4.26 -18.91 12.50
N MET A 39 5.10 -19.95 12.57
CA MET A 39 5.22 -20.97 11.54
C MET A 39 5.31 -22.34 12.21
N ILE A 40 4.47 -23.28 11.79
CA ILE A 40 4.45 -24.65 12.32
C ILE A 40 4.62 -25.61 11.15
N ALA A 41 5.64 -26.48 11.23
CA ALA A 41 5.84 -27.56 10.28
C ALA A 41 5.22 -28.84 10.82
N LEU A 42 4.37 -29.48 10.01
CA LEU A 42 3.67 -30.72 10.32
C LEU A 42 3.87 -31.73 9.18
N HIS A 43 3.71 -33.01 9.49
CA HIS A 43 3.75 -34.06 8.48
C HIS A 43 2.80 -35.19 8.86
N ASN A 44 1.89 -35.58 7.95
CA ASN A 44 1.07 -36.77 8.11
C ASN A 44 0.74 -37.39 6.74
N LYS A 45 0.18 -38.60 6.72
CA LYS A 45 -0.13 -39.34 5.48
C LYS A 45 -1.10 -38.59 4.56
N LYS A 46 -2.10 -37.89 5.12
CA LYS A 46 -3.10 -37.11 4.35
C LYS A 46 -2.53 -35.78 3.82
N ARG A 47 -1.59 -35.20 4.54
CA ARG A 47 -0.99 -33.88 4.34
C ARG A 47 0.52 -33.98 4.58
N PRO A 48 1.27 -34.57 3.62
CA PRO A 48 2.72 -34.57 3.69
C PRO A 48 3.26 -33.15 3.55
N HIS A 49 4.45 -32.94 4.12
CA HIS A 49 5.27 -31.70 4.07
C HIS A 49 4.44 -30.43 4.25
N ASN A 50 3.77 -30.35 5.39
CA ASN A 50 2.79 -29.31 5.65
C ASN A 50 3.41 -28.16 6.45
N LEU A 51 3.16 -26.94 6.03
CA LEU A 51 3.65 -25.74 6.69
C LEU A 51 2.49 -24.80 6.93
N VAL A 52 2.14 -24.60 8.20
CA VAL A 52 1.13 -23.63 8.61
C VAL A 52 1.84 -22.32 8.94
N MET A 53 1.40 -21.23 8.32
CA MET A 53 1.82 -19.88 8.66
C MET A 53 0.63 -19.10 9.19
N GLY A 54 0.85 -18.25 10.18
CA GLY A 54 -0.22 -17.41 10.69
C GLY A 54 0.29 -16.23 11.48
N ARG A 55 -0.65 -15.36 11.80
CA ARG A 55 -0.43 -14.14 12.57
C ARG A 55 -1.48 -13.97 13.64
N LEU A 56 -1.08 -13.31 14.72
CA LEU A 56 -1.91 -13.00 15.86
C LEU A 56 -2.11 -11.49 15.99
N TYR A 57 -3.28 -11.12 16.48
CA TYR A 57 -3.62 -9.77 16.91
C TYR A 57 -3.93 -9.82 18.40
N GLU A 58 -3.21 -9.05 19.22
CA GLU A 58 -3.36 -9.06 20.69
C GLU A 58 -3.27 -10.48 21.31
N HIS A 59 -2.34 -11.30 20.80
CA HIS A 59 -2.15 -12.71 21.17
C HIS A 59 -3.33 -13.65 20.86
N THR A 60 -4.33 -13.18 20.13
CA THR A 60 -5.42 -14.00 19.58
C THR A 60 -5.19 -14.27 18.10
N LEU A 61 -5.62 -15.43 17.60
CA LEU A 61 -5.46 -15.75 16.19
C LEU A 61 -6.22 -14.77 15.29
N LEU A 62 -5.51 -14.17 14.34
CA LEU A 62 -6.12 -13.34 13.30
C LEU A 62 -6.30 -14.17 12.02
N ASP A 63 -5.21 -14.53 11.36
CA ASP A 63 -5.24 -15.31 10.12
C ASP A 63 -4.25 -16.47 10.20
N MET A 64 -4.62 -17.62 9.63
CA MET A 64 -3.69 -18.72 9.38
C MET A 64 -3.98 -19.45 8.08
N VAL A 65 -2.91 -19.93 7.45
CA VAL A 65 -2.95 -20.59 6.15
C VAL A 65 -2.04 -21.81 6.18
N GLU A 66 -2.54 -22.91 5.66
CA GLU A 66 -1.84 -24.17 5.51
C GLU A 66 -1.29 -24.31 4.09
N PHE A 67 0.02 -24.52 3.97
CA PHE A 67 0.72 -24.75 2.72
C PHE A 67 1.26 -26.18 2.65
N GLY A 68 0.97 -26.89 1.55
CA GLY A 68 1.70 -28.10 1.18
C GLY A 68 2.97 -27.73 0.43
N ILE A 69 4.13 -28.18 0.90
CA ILE A 69 5.41 -27.91 0.25
C ILE A 69 5.70 -29.00 -0.78
N GLU A 70 5.89 -28.59 -2.04
CA GLU A 70 6.43 -29.41 -3.13
C GLU A 70 7.77 -28.85 -3.64
N ASN A 71 8.55 -29.69 -4.31
CA ASN A 71 9.80 -29.34 -5.00
C ASN A 71 10.79 -28.49 -4.17
N TYR A 72 10.90 -28.78 -2.86
CA TYR A 72 11.77 -28.02 -1.98
C TYR A 72 13.25 -28.23 -2.30
N LYS A 73 13.97 -27.13 -2.54
CA LYS A 73 15.43 -27.09 -2.55
C LYS A 73 15.91 -26.07 -1.52
N GLY A 74 16.61 -26.56 -0.50
CA GLY A 74 17.14 -25.73 0.58
C GLY A 74 18.37 -24.91 0.17
N LEU A 75 18.75 -23.92 0.98
CA LEU A 75 19.86 -23.01 0.69
C LEU A 75 21.19 -23.74 0.40
N LYS A 76 21.43 -24.87 1.09
CA LYS A 76 22.66 -25.67 0.93
C LYS A 76 22.80 -26.31 -0.46
N SER A 77 21.69 -26.51 -1.17
CA SER A 77 21.71 -27.14 -2.50
C SER A 77 22.25 -26.22 -3.60
N PHE A 78 22.19 -24.91 -3.39
CA PHE A 78 22.69 -23.90 -4.33
C PHE A 78 24.12 -23.51 -3.97
N LYS A 79 25.08 -23.87 -4.82
CA LYS A 79 26.52 -23.55 -4.66
C LYS A 79 26.84 -22.12 -5.11
N VAL A 80 26.13 -21.14 -4.55
CA VAL A 80 26.29 -19.71 -4.85
C VAL A 80 26.54 -18.96 -3.55
N GLN A 81 27.30 -17.87 -3.62
CA GLN A 81 27.53 -16.98 -2.49
C GLN A 81 26.18 -16.48 -1.94
N LYS A 82 26.03 -16.59 -0.62
CA LYS A 82 24.80 -16.27 0.10
C LYS A 82 24.75 -14.79 0.47
N ILE A 83 23.55 -14.36 0.83
CA ILE A 83 23.24 -13.00 1.29
C ILE A 83 23.68 -12.77 2.74
N SER A 84 23.90 -11.51 3.09
CA SER A 84 24.17 -11.15 4.48
C SER A 84 22.92 -11.34 5.35
N LYS A 85 23.12 -11.71 6.62
CA LYS A 85 22.03 -11.83 7.59
C LYS A 85 21.48 -10.44 7.90
N GLY A 86 20.18 -10.33 8.20
CA GLY A 86 19.60 -9.04 8.59
C GLY A 86 19.08 -8.18 7.45
N ILE A 87 19.32 -8.55 6.18
CA ILE A 87 18.96 -7.70 5.04
C ILE A 87 17.45 -7.70 4.80
N LYS A 88 16.93 -6.50 4.48
CA LYS A 88 15.56 -6.29 4.04
C LYS A 88 15.37 -6.87 2.63
N PRO A 89 14.57 -7.93 2.46
CA PRO A 89 14.31 -8.48 1.13
C PRO A 89 13.41 -7.54 0.34
N LEU A 90 13.63 -7.47 -0.97
CA LEU A 90 12.63 -6.98 -1.91
C LEU A 90 11.61 -8.09 -2.17
N LEU A 91 10.33 -7.76 -2.06
CA LEU A 91 9.25 -8.71 -2.30
C LEU A 91 8.64 -8.43 -3.65
N VAL A 92 8.58 -9.45 -4.51
CA VAL A 92 7.98 -9.38 -5.84
C VAL A 92 6.82 -10.37 -5.88
N PHE A 93 5.63 -9.89 -6.15
CA PHE A 93 4.43 -10.70 -6.30
C PHE A 93 3.98 -10.66 -7.76
N ASN A 94 3.94 -11.83 -8.38
CA ASN A 94 3.57 -12.00 -9.78
C ASN A 94 2.31 -12.85 -9.88
N GLY A 95 1.38 -12.46 -10.76
CA GLY A 95 0.16 -13.21 -11.05
C GLY A 95 -1.11 -12.47 -10.62
N GLU A 96 -2.11 -12.50 -11.50
CA GLU A 96 -3.40 -11.80 -11.33
C GLU A 96 -4.24 -12.33 -10.17
N LEU A 97 -3.97 -13.57 -9.73
CA LEU A 97 -4.67 -14.20 -8.61
C LEU A 97 -4.55 -13.39 -7.31
N PHE A 98 -3.43 -12.70 -7.10
CA PHE A 98 -3.24 -11.85 -5.92
C PHE A 98 -4.19 -10.64 -5.89
N GLU A 99 -4.63 -10.17 -7.06
CA GLU A 99 -5.53 -9.02 -7.19
C GLU A 99 -7.00 -9.46 -7.26
N ASN A 100 -7.28 -10.54 -8.00
CA ASN A 100 -8.64 -10.98 -8.31
C ASN A 100 -9.28 -11.86 -7.22
N ASN A 101 -8.48 -12.61 -6.44
CA ASN A 101 -9.00 -13.52 -5.42
C ASN A 101 -8.73 -12.97 -4.01
N HIS A 102 -9.79 -12.81 -3.21
CA HIS A 102 -9.71 -12.32 -1.84
C HIS A 102 -8.81 -13.19 -0.94
N GLU A 103 -8.82 -14.52 -1.11
CA GLU A 103 -7.95 -15.40 -0.32
C GLU A 103 -6.47 -15.16 -0.62
N PHE A 104 -6.12 -15.08 -1.91
CA PHE A 104 -4.74 -14.81 -2.33
C PHE A 104 -4.28 -13.41 -1.95
N ASN A 105 -5.18 -12.42 -1.95
CA ASN A 105 -4.89 -11.08 -1.44
C ASN A 105 -4.53 -11.11 0.06
N ARG A 106 -5.32 -11.83 0.88
CA ARG A 106 -5.02 -12.01 2.31
C ARG A 106 -3.71 -12.81 2.51
N ILE A 107 -3.46 -13.82 1.71
CA ILE A 107 -2.20 -14.59 1.73
C ILE A 107 -1.01 -13.70 1.35
N GLN A 108 -1.13 -12.88 0.32
CA GLN A 108 -0.10 -11.90 -0.07
C GLN A 108 0.20 -10.97 1.11
N ASN A 109 -0.84 -10.45 1.76
CA ASN A 109 -0.68 -9.59 2.93
C ASN A 109 0.03 -10.31 4.09
N LEU A 110 -0.30 -11.58 4.35
CA LEU A 110 0.40 -12.42 5.34
C LEU A 110 1.87 -12.63 4.95
N LEU A 111 2.17 -12.93 3.69
CA LEU A 111 3.54 -13.13 3.20
C LEU A 111 4.36 -11.84 3.28
N VAL A 112 3.76 -10.69 2.98
CA VAL A 112 4.36 -9.38 3.20
C VAL A 112 4.75 -9.23 4.66
N ASP A 113 3.83 -9.44 5.60
CA ASP A 113 4.09 -9.31 7.04
C ASP A 113 5.19 -10.28 7.52
N MET A 114 5.18 -11.51 7.00
CA MET A 114 6.16 -12.55 7.33
C MET A 114 7.59 -12.19 6.90
N PHE A 115 7.78 -11.60 5.72
CA PHE A 115 9.10 -11.35 5.15
C PHE A 115 9.53 -9.88 5.17
N GLN A 116 8.60 -8.96 5.43
CA GLN A 116 8.90 -7.57 5.69
C GLN A 116 9.70 -7.47 7.00
N ARG A 117 10.70 -6.59 6.96
CA ARG A 117 11.46 -6.14 8.14
C ARG A 117 11.04 -4.70 8.44
N ASP A 118 11.88 -3.96 9.13
CA ASP A 118 11.62 -2.59 9.52
C ASP A 118 11.26 -1.65 8.35
N GLN A 119 10.40 -0.68 8.66
CA GLN A 119 10.10 0.43 7.77
C GLN A 119 11.33 1.34 7.73
N ALA A 120 11.98 1.41 6.57
CA ALA A 120 13.17 2.24 6.35
C ALA A 120 12.79 3.33 5.35
N GLU A 121 13.02 4.60 5.71
CA GLU A 121 12.78 5.74 4.82
C GLU A 121 13.81 5.83 3.69
N LYS A 122 15.04 5.41 3.97
CA LYS A 122 16.17 5.45 3.04
C LYS A 122 16.88 4.10 3.06
N ILE A 123 17.22 3.61 1.86
CA ILE A 123 17.91 2.33 1.68
C ILE A 123 19.18 2.60 0.86
N ARG A 124 20.29 1.99 1.27
CA ARG A 124 21.56 2.03 0.51
C ARG A 124 21.48 1.05 -0.65
N LEU A 125 22.03 1.41 -1.81
CA LEU A 125 22.08 0.55 -2.99
C LEU A 125 22.77 -0.80 -2.71
N GLN A 126 23.87 -0.79 -1.94
CA GLN A 126 24.55 -2.04 -1.54
C GLN A 126 23.69 -2.93 -0.63
N GLY A 127 22.66 -2.37 0.03
CA GLY A 127 21.74 -3.15 0.87
C GLY A 127 20.67 -3.90 0.06
N LEU A 128 20.57 -3.67 -1.25
CA LEU A 128 19.64 -4.36 -2.14
C LEU A 128 20.26 -5.66 -2.65
N GLU A 129 20.47 -6.62 -1.74
CA GLU A 129 21.11 -7.89 -2.10
C GLU A 129 20.11 -9.01 -2.39
N HIS A 130 18.89 -8.95 -1.84
CA HIS A 130 17.98 -10.10 -1.78
C HIS A 130 16.59 -9.78 -2.35
N VAL A 131 16.09 -10.67 -3.21
CA VAL A 131 14.73 -10.64 -3.77
C VAL A 131 14.04 -11.96 -3.45
N LEU A 132 12.84 -11.87 -2.87
CA LEU A 132 11.89 -12.96 -2.76
C LEU A 132 10.80 -12.77 -3.81
N SER A 133 10.71 -13.71 -4.74
CA SER A 133 9.68 -13.73 -5.76
C SER A 133 8.62 -14.78 -5.39
N PHE A 134 7.37 -14.33 -5.37
CA PHE A 134 6.18 -15.13 -5.19
C PHE A 134 5.38 -15.08 -6.47
N THR A 135 5.26 -16.19 -7.17
CA THR A 135 4.43 -16.27 -8.39
C THR A 135 3.22 -17.14 -8.10
N ALA A 136 2.02 -16.57 -8.20
CA ALA A 136 0.78 -17.32 -8.07
C ALA A 136 0.39 -17.92 -9.43
N VAL A 137 0.27 -19.24 -9.46
CA VAL A 137 -0.20 -20.00 -10.63
C VAL A 137 -1.26 -20.98 -10.14
N GLU A 138 -2.46 -20.88 -10.68
CA GLU A 138 -3.62 -21.69 -10.30
C GLU A 138 -3.91 -21.64 -8.78
N ASN A 139 -3.51 -22.68 -8.05
CA ASN A 139 -3.65 -22.79 -6.59
C ASN A 139 -2.29 -23.00 -5.87
N LYS A 140 -1.19 -22.65 -6.54
CA LYS A 140 0.17 -22.78 -6.02
C LYS A 140 0.87 -21.43 -6.02
N ILE A 141 1.66 -21.18 -4.98
CA ILE A 141 2.55 -20.02 -4.87
C ILE A 141 3.98 -20.53 -4.98
N LEU A 142 4.65 -20.18 -6.08
CA LEU A 142 6.03 -20.51 -6.31
C LEU A 142 6.92 -19.51 -5.55
N LEU A 143 7.58 -19.98 -4.51
CA LEU A 143 8.57 -19.21 -3.75
C LEU A 143 9.94 -19.43 -4.38
N ARG A 144 10.56 -18.32 -4.83
CA ARG A 144 11.94 -18.28 -5.34
C ARG A 144 12.71 -17.17 -4.63
N SER A 145 13.98 -17.41 -4.41
CA SER A 145 14.87 -16.51 -3.66
C SER A 145 16.12 -16.27 -4.49
N TYR A 146 16.34 -15.01 -4.83
CA TYR A 146 17.39 -14.56 -5.71
C TYR A 146 18.30 -13.55 -5.02
N ARG A 147 19.58 -13.60 -5.35
CA ARG A 147 20.55 -12.57 -5.04
C ARG A 147 20.69 -11.62 -6.23
N ILE A 148 20.71 -10.33 -5.95
CA ILE A 148 20.91 -9.29 -6.96
C ILE A 148 22.41 -9.12 -7.22
N LEU A 149 22.76 -9.14 -8.51
CA LEU A 149 24.06 -8.73 -9.02
C LEU A 149 23.89 -7.44 -9.83
N LEU A 150 24.57 -6.39 -9.41
CA LEU A 150 24.60 -5.11 -10.12
C LEU A 150 25.81 -5.09 -11.05
N LYS A 151 25.57 -5.21 -12.35
CA LYS A 151 26.60 -5.09 -13.39
C LYS A 151 26.67 -3.66 -13.94
N LYS A 152 27.86 -3.29 -14.42
CA LYS A 152 28.09 -2.02 -15.10
C LYS A 152 27.19 -1.94 -16.33
N SER A 153 26.58 -0.78 -16.54
CA SER A 153 25.78 -0.41 -17.70
C SER A 153 26.25 0.96 -18.20
N ASP A 154 25.87 1.31 -19.42
CA ASP A 154 26.20 2.61 -20.04
C ASP A 154 25.26 3.75 -19.59
N CYS A 155 24.27 3.42 -18.75
CA CYS A 155 23.30 4.36 -18.17
C CYS A 155 23.57 4.58 -16.68
N LYS A 156 22.93 5.61 -16.09
CA LYS A 156 22.98 5.86 -14.63
C LYS A 156 22.44 4.70 -13.78
N ILE A 157 21.63 3.80 -14.36
CA ILE A 157 20.99 2.68 -13.69
C ILE A 157 21.78 1.40 -14.01
N PRO A 158 22.29 0.65 -13.01
CA PRO A 158 23.06 -0.57 -13.24
C PRO A 158 22.20 -1.67 -13.88
N ARG A 159 22.83 -2.56 -14.65
CA ARG A 159 22.15 -3.75 -15.19
C ARG A 159 21.99 -4.77 -14.07
N ILE A 160 20.75 -5.21 -13.84
CA ILE A 160 20.40 -6.14 -12.78
C ILE A 160 20.44 -7.58 -13.34
N GLU A 161 21.19 -8.45 -12.69
CA GLU A 161 21.13 -9.90 -12.89
C GLU A 161 20.77 -10.60 -11.57
N LEU A 162 20.15 -11.78 -11.69
CA LEU A 162 19.63 -12.53 -10.55
C LEU A 162 20.27 -13.91 -10.49
N ASP A 163 20.94 -14.19 -9.38
CA ASP A 163 21.45 -15.52 -9.05
C ASP A 163 20.47 -16.23 -8.11
N GLU A 164 20.08 -17.46 -8.41
CA GLU A 164 19.24 -18.22 -7.49
C GLU A 164 20.05 -18.75 -6.30
N ILE A 165 19.66 -18.35 -5.08
CA ILE A 165 20.34 -18.71 -3.83
C ILE A 165 19.55 -19.71 -2.98
N GLY A 166 18.24 -19.84 -3.25
CA GLY A 166 17.29 -20.62 -2.45
C GLY A 166 16.80 -19.89 -1.19
N PRO A 167 15.75 -20.38 -0.52
CA PRO A 167 15.06 -21.64 -0.79
C PRO A 167 14.16 -21.54 -2.03
N ARG A 168 14.06 -22.65 -2.76
CA ARG A 168 13.05 -22.87 -3.80
C ARG A 168 11.97 -23.76 -3.18
N ALA A 169 10.72 -23.34 -3.24
CA ALA A 169 9.60 -24.13 -2.75
C ALA A 169 8.35 -23.83 -3.57
N ASP A 170 7.54 -24.84 -3.81
CA ASP A 170 6.22 -24.67 -4.40
C ASP A 170 5.20 -24.86 -3.26
N LEU A 171 4.46 -23.80 -2.94
CA LEU A 171 3.52 -23.77 -1.83
C LEU A 171 2.10 -23.97 -2.36
N ILE A 172 1.54 -25.15 -2.15
CA ILE A 172 0.13 -25.43 -2.47
C ILE A 172 -0.74 -24.88 -1.35
N CYS A 173 -1.65 -23.97 -1.68
CA CYS A 173 -2.65 -23.48 -0.71
C CYS A 173 -3.64 -24.61 -0.37
N ARG A 174 -3.74 -24.95 0.92
CA ARG A 174 -4.66 -25.97 1.46
C ARG A 174 -5.76 -25.28 2.27
N ARG A 175 -5.83 -25.51 3.58
CA ARG A 175 -6.83 -24.89 4.45
C ARG A 175 -6.46 -23.44 4.76
N THR A 176 -7.45 -22.57 4.76
CA THR A 176 -7.37 -21.18 5.19
C THR A 176 -8.31 -20.97 6.37
N LYS A 177 -7.89 -20.17 7.35
CA LYS A 177 -8.76 -19.62 8.40
C LYS A 177 -8.46 -18.14 8.47
N LEU A 178 -9.28 -17.37 7.79
CA LEU A 178 -9.17 -15.92 7.69
C LEU A 178 -10.06 -15.26 8.75
N ALA A 179 -9.59 -14.15 9.31
CA ALA A 179 -10.38 -13.28 10.18
C ALA A 179 -11.57 -12.69 9.44
N SER A 180 -12.63 -12.40 10.20
CA SER A 180 -13.73 -11.57 9.71
C SER A 180 -13.22 -10.18 9.30
N ASP A 181 -13.92 -9.54 8.37
CA ASP A 181 -13.51 -8.22 7.88
C ASP A 181 -13.54 -7.15 8.98
N ASP A 182 -14.42 -7.29 9.96
CA ASP A 182 -14.50 -6.35 11.08
C ASP A 182 -13.31 -6.48 12.02
N LEU A 183 -12.93 -7.72 12.38
CA LEU A 183 -11.74 -7.98 13.18
C LEU A 183 -10.47 -7.52 12.45
N PHE A 184 -10.40 -7.76 11.14
CA PHE A 184 -9.28 -7.32 10.33
C PHE A 184 -9.19 -5.78 10.23
N LYS A 185 -10.32 -5.09 10.07
CA LYS A 185 -10.37 -3.61 10.10
C LYS A 185 -9.94 -3.06 11.45
N GLN A 186 -10.34 -3.70 12.56
CA GLN A 186 -9.90 -3.34 13.90
C GLN A 186 -8.38 -3.47 14.03
N ALA A 187 -7.81 -4.60 13.58
CA ALA A 187 -6.38 -4.84 13.59
C ALA A 187 -5.59 -3.83 12.74
N CYS A 188 -6.16 -3.35 11.63
CA CYS A 188 -5.53 -2.36 10.74
C CYS A 188 -5.69 -0.90 11.20
N LYS A 189 -6.31 -0.64 12.34
CA LYS A 189 -6.61 0.71 12.82
C LYS A 189 -5.34 1.44 13.26
N LYS A 190 -4.96 2.49 12.53
CA LYS A 190 -3.84 3.36 12.92
C LYS A 190 -4.24 4.31 14.06
N PRO A 191 -3.40 4.48 15.10
CA PRO A 191 -3.59 5.49 16.14
C PRO A 191 -3.77 6.89 15.57
N LYS A 192 -4.65 7.70 16.19
CA LYS A 192 -4.97 9.05 15.69
C LYS A 192 -3.75 9.98 15.66
N GLN A 193 -2.79 9.77 16.56
CA GLN A 193 -1.54 10.54 16.67
C GLN A 193 -0.63 10.33 15.46
N LEU A 194 -0.55 9.11 14.94
CA LEU A 194 0.27 8.77 13.77
C LEU A 194 -0.41 9.17 12.45
N LYS A 195 -1.72 9.45 12.47
CA LYS A 195 -2.47 9.87 11.29
C LYS A 195 -2.27 11.37 11.08
N VAL A 196 -1.41 11.74 10.13
CA VAL A 196 -1.22 13.14 9.71
C VAL A 196 -2.54 13.70 9.18
N LYS A 197 -3.20 14.56 9.97
CA LYS A 197 -4.41 15.26 9.54
C LYS A 197 -4.02 16.54 8.82
N LYS A 198 -4.20 16.58 7.50
CA LYS A 198 -4.12 17.83 6.74
C LYS A 198 -5.27 18.74 7.17
N LYS A 199 -4.95 19.90 7.74
CA LYS A 199 -5.94 20.94 8.02
C LYS A 199 -6.19 21.72 6.72
N LYS A 200 -7.45 21.81 6.29
CA LYS A 200 -7.82 22.54 5.07
C LYS A 200 -7.36 24.00 5.19
N ASN A 201 -6.88 24.56 4.08
CA ASN A 201 -6.44 25.95 3.96
C ASN A 201 -5.23 26.34 4.84
N ILE A 202 -4.53 25.38 5.43
CA ILE A 202 -3.30 25.62 6.19
C ILE A 202 -2.18 24.82 5.53
N SER A 203 -1.12 25.51 5.11
CA SER A 203 0.10 24.89 4.58
C SER A 203 1.28 25.31 5.43
N MET A 204 2.22 24.40 5.69
CA MET A 204 3.51 24.72 6.26
C MET A 204 4.57 24.72 5.16
N ASP A 205 5.45 25.71 5.18
CA ASP A 205 6.65 25.73 4.35
C ASP A 205 7.71 24.77 4.90
N ASN A 206 8.72 24.46 4.08
CA ASN A 206 9.85 23.63 4.46
C ASN A 206 10.66 24.25 5.62
N LEU A 207 10.58 25.57 5.79
CA LEU A 207 11.19 26.33 6.90
C LEU A 207 10.31 26.37 8.16
N GLY A 208 9.13 25.74 8.15
CA GLY A 208 8.23 25.66 9.31
C GLY A 208 7.28 26.84 9.47
N THR A 209 7.28 27.83 8.56
CA THR A 209 6.31 28.93 8.57
C THR A 209 4.93 28.42 8.15
N THR A 210 3.89 28.85 8.85
CA THR A 210 2.51 28.40 8.60
C THR A 210 1.74 29.47 7.83
N PHE A 211 1.25 29.11 6.64
CA PHE A 211 0.42 29.95 5.78
C PHE A 211 -1.05 29.52 5.82
N GLY A 212 -1.94 30.50 5.96
CA GLY A 212 -3.38 30.31 5.81
C GLY A 212 -3.85 30.83 4.46
N ARG A 213 -4.51 29.99 3.65
CA ARG A 213 -5.10 30.41 2.38
C ARG A 213 -6.52 30.90 2.60
N ILE A 214 -6.76 32.18 2.33
CA ILE A 214 -8.10 32.77 2.34
C ILE A 214 -8.61 32.77 0.90
N HIS A 215 -9.77 32.14 0.68
CA HIS A 215 -10.44 32.15 -0.61
C HIS A 215 -11.47 33.27 -0.61
N ILE A 216 -11.12 34.40 -1.22
CA ILE A 216 -12.05 35.51 -1.43
C ILE A 216 -13.01 35.11 -2.56
N GLY A 217 -14.32 35.19 -2.30
CA GLY A 217 -15.34 34.92 -3.31
C GLY A 217 -15.35 35.98 -4.41
N ALA A 218 -15.89 35.66 -5.58
CA ALA A 218 -16.06 36.63 -6.65
C ALA A 218 -16.97 37.78 -6.17
N GLN A 219 -16.47 39.02 -6.22
CA GLN A 219 -17.21 40.19 -5.76
C GLN A 219 -18.12 40.72 -6.89
N ASN A 220 -19.42 40.53 -6.75
CA ASN A 220 -20.41 41.02 -7.70
C ASN A 220 -20.76 42.50 -7.44
N ILE A 221 -19.94 43.41 -7.97
CA ILE A 221 -20.07 44.86 -7.77
C ILE A 221 -21.31 45.45 -8.47
N ASN A 222 -21.81 44.77 -9.51
CA ASN A 222 -22.95 45.26 -10.31
C ASN A 222 -24.27 45.32 -9.54
N ASN A 223 -24.38 44.60 -8.42
CA ASN A 223 -25.55 44.64 -7.54
C ASN A 223 -25.52 45.84 -6.57
N ILE A 224 -24.41 46.56 -6.48
CA ILE A 224 -24.25 47.67 -5.56
C ILE A 224 -24.92 48.91 -6.17
N GLN A 225 -26.13 49.22 -5.70
CA GLN A 225 -26.79 50.48 -6.03
C GLN A 225 -26.16 51.63 -5.23
N THR A 226 -25.42 52.50 -5.91
CA THR A 226 -24.84 53.70 -5.28
C THR A 226 -25.91 54.72 -4.90
N ARG A 227 -25.65 55.52 -3.86
CA ARG A 227 -26.52 56.61 -3.44
C ARG A 227 -26.76 57.58 -4.60
N LYS A 228 -28.03 57.77 -4.98
CA LYS A 228 -28.43 58.68 -6.07
C LYS A 228 -28.44 60.14 -5.59
N MET A 229 -27.26 60.74 -5.47
CA MET A 229 -27.11 62.15 -5.09
C MET A 229 -27.76 63.08 -6.12
N LYS A 230 -28.20 64.26 -5.68
CA LYS A 230 -28.92 65.22 -6.53
C LYS A 230 -28.09 65.63 -7.77
N GLY A 231 -26.77 65.78 -7.62
CA GLY A 231 -25.85 66.11 -8.72
C GLY A 231 -25.59 64.99 -9.74
N LEU A 232 -25.90 63.73 -9.39
CA LEU A 232 -25.76 62.58 -10.31
C LEU A 232 -27.06 62.28 -11.07
N LYS A 233 -28.15 62.98 -10.76
CA LYS A 233 -29.42 62.85 -11.48
C LYS A 233 -29.33 63.66 -12.78
N LYS A 234 -29.42 62.97 -13.92
CA LYS A 234 -29.45 63.61 -15.25
C LYS A 234 -30.49 64.72 -15.29
N THR A 235 -30.09 65.86 -15.82
CA THR A 235 -31.01 66.98 -16.11
C THR A 235 -31.99 66.59 -17.21
N ILE A 236 -33.09 67.33 -17.35
CA ILE A 236 -34.15 67.04 -18.32
C ILE A 236 -33.62 67.10 -19.76
N ALA A 237 -32.68 68.01 -20.05
CA ALA A 237 -32.03 68.15 -21.35
C ALA A 237 -31.18 66.92 -21.71
N GLU A 238 -30.37 66.42 -20.77
CA GLU A 238 -29.51 65.25 -20.96
C GLU A 238 -30.31 63.94 -21.11
N LYS A 239 -31.47 63.83 -20.43
CA LYS A 239 -32.40 62.72 -20.64
C LYS A 239 -32.96 62.70 -22.06
N LYS A 240 -33.39 63.84 -22.60
CA LYS A 240 -33.90 63.94 -23.99
C LYS A 240 -32.82 63.59 -25.02
N ALA A 241 -31.59 64.06 -24.83
CA ALA A 241 -30.47 63.73 -25.70
C ALA A 241 -30.11 62.22 -25.64
N GLY A 242 -30.14 61.60 -24.46
CA GLY A 242 -29.88 60.17 -24.28
C GLY A 242 -30.92 59.25 -24.93
N ILE A 243 -32.20 59.64 -24.92
CA ILE A 243 -33.29 58.89 -25.59
C ILE A 243 -33.08 58.93 -27.12
N LYS A 244 -32.73 60.09 -27.68
CA LYS A 244 -32.39 60.21 -29.11
C LYS A 244 -31.24 59.31 -29.52
N ARG A 245 -30.17 59.23 -28.71
CA ARG A 245 -29.00 58.37 -28.99
C ARG A 245 -29.32 56.87 -28.92
N LYS A 246 -30.08 56.41 -27.91
CA LYS A 246 -30.49 54.99 -27.79
C LYS A 246 -31.36 54.51 -28.95
N ASN A 247 -32.24 55.37 -29.47
CA ASN A 247 -33.07 55.02 -30.63
C ASN A 247 -32.25 54.85 -31.91
N ILE A 248 -31.14 55.59 -32.05
CA ILE A 248 -30.22 55.47 -33.19
C ILE A 248 -29.38 54.18 -33.08
N GLU A 249 -28.85 53.86 -31.91
CA GLU A 249 -28.08 52.62 -31.67
C GLU A 249 -28.92 51.36 -31.84
N ASN A 250 -30.16 51.34 -31.33
CA ASN A 250 -31.06 50.20 -31.50
C ASN A 250 -31.37 49.93 -32.97
N ASN A 251 -31.62 50.98 -33.77
CA ASN A 251 -31.84 50.85 -35.22
C ASN A 251 -30.61 50.36 -35.99
N ASN A 252 -29.40 50.65 -35.52
CA ASN A 252 -28.17 50.18 -36.14
C ASN A 252 -27.87 48.70 -35.80
N ASN A 253 -28.20 48.24 -34.59
CA ASN A 253 -28.05 46.84 -34.20
C ASN A 253 -29.04 45.91 -34.93
N THR A 254 -30.29 46.33 -35.15
CA THR A 254 -31.26 45.58 -35.98
C THR A 254 -30.87 45.52 -37.46
N LYS A 255 -30.12 46.50 -37.96
CA LYS A 255 -29.56 46.45 -39.32
C LYS A 255 -28.38 45.49 -39.43
N ARG A 256 -27.50 45.42 -38.42
CA ARG A 256 -26.36 44.48 -38.40
C ARG A 256 -26.79 43.01 -38.25
N SER A 257 -27.83 42.72 -37.48
CA SER A 257 -28.35 41.35 -37.33
C SER A 257 -29.06 40.80 -38.58
N LYS A 258 -29.51 41.67 -39.49
CA LYS A 258 -30.15 41.29 -40.77
C LYS A 258 -29.16 41.09 -41.93
N ALA A 259 -27.89 41.45 -41.76
CA ALA A 259 -26.87 41.38 -42.80
C ALA A 259 -25.91 40.18 -42.68
N GLY A 260 -26.10 39.32 -41.66
CA GLY A 260 -25.24 38.16 -41.37
C GLY A 260 -25.97 36.81 -41.38
N SER A 261 -27.15 36.75 -42.01
CA SER A 261 -27.92 35.52 -42.27
C SER A 261 -27.96 35.25 -43.77
#